data_AF-A0A5C8B7A0-F1
#
_entry.id   AF-A0A5C8B7A0-F1
#
_cell.length_a   1.000
_cell.length_b   1.000
_cell.length_c   1.000
_cell.angle_alpha   90.00
_cell.angle_beta   90.00
_cell.angle_gamma   90.00
#
_symmetry.space_group_name_H-M   'P 1'
#
loop_
_entity.id
_entity.type
_entity.pdbx_description
1 polymer ?
#
loop_
_entity_poly.entity_id
_entity_poly.type
_entity_poly.pdbx_seq_one_letter_code
_entity_poly.pdbx_strand_id
1 'polypeptide(L)'
;MTVHDLLSLLAKLPPDLPVFVEGYESGWDPLIAVEEGQVLPIPQVEEWDGEVDRAQTSSTQPSTAIFLVGRRGHRRHKQMDPSSST
;
A
#
# COMPACT_ATOMS: atom_id res chain seq x y z
N MET A 1 -6.79 8.13 8.22
CA MET A 1 -7.41 7.07 9.04
C MET A 1 -6.84 7.14 10.44
N THR A 2 -7.65 6.97 11.49
CA THR A 2 -7.12 6.82 12.87
C THR A 2 -6.87 5.35 13.21
N VAL A 3 -6.17 5.09 14.33
CA VAL A 3 -5.99 3.72 14.85
C VAL A 3 -7.34 3.06 15.14
N HIS A 4 -8.28 3.79 15.76
CA HIS A 4 -9.59 3.26 16.11
C HIS A 4 -10.39 2.86 14.87
N ASP A 5 -10.40 3.72 13.84
CA ASP A 5 -11.11 3.43 12.59
C ASP A 5 -10.51 2.21 11.88
N LEU A 6 -9.17 2.16 11.80
CA LEU A 6 -8.45 1.05 11.16
C LEU A 6 -8.77 -0.28 11.85
N LEU A 7 -8.65 -0.34 13.19
CA LEU A 7 -8.93 -1.56 13.94
C LEU A 7 -10.40 -1.98 13.80
N SER A 8 -11.33 -1.02 13.79
CA SER A 8 -12.76 -1.31 13.60
C SER A 8 -13.08 -1.88 12.21
N LEU A 9 -12.31 -1.51 11.18
CA LEU A 9 -12.41 -2.10 9.85
C LEU A 9 -11.79 -3.51 9.81
N LEU A 10 -10.57 -3.67 10.34
CA LEU A 10 -9.85 -4.94 10.32
C LEU A 10 -10.52 -6.02 11.17
N ALA A 11 -11.13 -5.67 12.30
CA ALA A 11 -11.82 -6.61 13.19
C ALA A 11 -13.01 -7.33 12.54
N LYS A 12 -13.48 -6.87 11.37
CA LYS A 12 -14.58 -7.49 10.61
C LYS A 12 -14.10 -8.53 9.60
N LEU A 13 -12.80 -8.65 9.39
CA LEU A 13 -12.19 -9.47 8.35
C LEU A 13 -11.69 -10.80 8.93
N PRO A 14 -11.54 -11.85 8.11
CA PRO A 14 -10.92 -13.09 8.55
C PRO A 14 -9.50 -12.84 9.11
N PRO A 15 -9.14 -13.45 10.25
CA PRO A 15 -7.90 -13.13 10.98
C PRO A 15 -6.63 -13.53 10.23
N ASP A 16 -6.73 -14.49 9.31
CA ASP A 16 -5.58 -15.05 8.57
C ASP A 16 -5.40 -14.41 7.19
N LEU A 17 -6.17 -13.36 6.86
CA LEU A 17 -5.95 -12.64 5.60
C LEU A 17 -4.64 -11.84 5.67
N PRO A 18 -3.78 -11.95 4.64
CA PRO A 18 -2.58 -11.15 4.55
C PRO A 18 -2.93 -9.67 4.33
N VAL A 19 -2.11 -8.78 4.90
CA VAL A 19 -2.30 -7.33 4.84
C VAL A 19 -1.11 -6.69 4.12
N PHE A 20 -1.38 -5.87 3.11
CA PHE A 20 -0.39 -5.13 2.34
C PHE A 20 -0.61 -3.62 2.51
N VAL A 21 0.47 -2.86 2.44
CA VAL A 21 0.40 -1.38 2.45
C VAL A 21 0.72 -0.89 1.04
N GLU A 22 -0.25 -0.22 0.41
CA GLU A 22 -0.10 0.33 -0.94
C GLU A 22 0.15 1.84 -0.89
N GLY A 23 1.02 2.35 -1.75
CA GLY A 23 1.23 3.80 -1.89
C GLY A 23 1.95 4.44 -0.70
N TYR A 24 2.84 3.68 -0.05
CA TYR A 24 3.75 4.20 0.97
C TYR A 24 5.06 4.65 0.30
N GLU A 25 5.30 5.95 0.28
CA GLU A 25 6.43 6.57 -0.42
C GLU A 25 7.31 7.40 0.52
N SER A 26 6.71 8.11 1.48
CA SER A 26 7.37 9.18 2.24
C SER A 26 7.61 8.86 3.71
N GLY A 27 7.17 7.70 4.20
CA GLY A 27 7.24 7.38 5.63
C GLY A 27 6.13 8.00 6.47
N TRP A 28 5.34 8.91 5.89
CA TRP A 28 4.32 9.69 6.58
C TRP A 28 3.02 9.78 5.76
N ASP A 29 2.79 8.82 4.86
CA ASP A 29 1.61 8.87 4.01
C ASP A 29 0.37 8.43 4.80
N PRO A 30 -0.70 9.23 4.81
CA PRO A 30 -1.91 8.84 5.50
C PRO A 30 -2.60 7.69 4.77
N LEU A 31 -3.07 6.70 5.53
CA LEU A 31 -4.01 5.71 5.02
C LEU A 31 -5.37 6.36 4.76
N ILE A 32 -5.89 6.12 3.55
CA ILE A 32 -7.16 6.66 3.06
C ILE A 32 -8.24 5.59 2.93
N ALA A 33 -7.87 4.32 2.75
CA ALA A 33 -8.83 3.22 2.61
C ALA A 33 -8.28 1.87 3.11
N VAL A 34 -9.21 0.95 3.38
CA VAL A 34 -8.96 -0.49 3.56
C VAL A 34 -9.78 -1.20 2.49
N GLU A 35 -9.14 -1.93 1.60
CA GLU A 35 -9.78 -2.58 0.46
C GLU A 35 -9.45 -4.06 0.42
N GLU A 36 -10.43 -4.90 0.11
CA GLU A 36 -10.16 -6.28 -0.28
C GLU A 36 -9.71 -6.32 -1.74
N GLY A 37 -8.68 -7.09 -2.02
CA GLY A 37 -8.17 -7.25 -3.37
C GLY A 37 -7.49 -8.60 -3.56
N GLN A 38 -6.85 -8.72 -4.69
CA GLN A 38 -6.19 -9.93 -5.13
C GLN A 38 -4.70 -9.64 -5.37
N VAL A 39 -3.82 -10.56 -5.00
CA VAL A 39 -2.39 -10.51 -5.28
C VAL A 39 -1.96 -11.66 -6.18
N LEU A 40 -0.92 -11.39 -6.97
CA LEU A 40 -0.27 -12.35 -7.85
C LEU A 40 1.22 -12.39 -7.57
N PRO A 41 1.84 -13.58 -7.57
CA PRO A 41 3.29 -13.69 -7.54
C PRO A 41 3.93 -12.98 -8.73
N ILE A 42 4.98 -12.20 -8.46
CA ILE A 42 5.83 -11.63 -9.50
C ILE A 42 6.84 -12.70 -9.93
N PRO A 43 6.91 -13.07 -11.22
CA PRO A 43 7.94 -13.98 -11.69
C PRO A 43 9.33 -13.34 -11.60
N GLN A 44 10.35 -14.13 -11.25
CA GLN A 44 11.76 -13.73 -11.36
C GLN A 44 12.12 -12.50 -10.50
N VAL A 45 11.73 -12.51 -9.22
CA VAL A 45 12.10 -11.48 -8.25
C VAL A 45 13.50 -11.69 -7.69
N GLU A 46 14.25 -10.61 -7.53
CA GLU A 46 15.49 -10.60 -6.72
C GLU A 46 15.15 -10.59 -5.23
N GLU A 47 16.13 -10.85 -4.35
CA GLU A 47 15.92 -10.94 -2.89
C GLU A 47 15.30 -9.67 -2.27
N TRP A 48 15.50 -8.52 -2.90
CA TRP A 48 15.00 -7.21 -2.45
C TRP A 48 13.73 -6.75 -3.18
N ASP A 49 13.23 -7.54 -4.12
CA ASP A 49 12.00 -7.23 -4.85
C ASP A 49 10.77 -7.74 -4.09
N GLY A 50 9.64 -7.05 -4.26
CA GLY A 50 8.37 -7.54 -3.73
C GLY A 50 7.96 -8.83 -4.44
N GLU A 51 7.68 -9.89 -3.68
CA GLU A 51 7.32 -11.20 -4.24
C GLU A 51 5.93 -11.25 -4.90
N VAL A 52 5.07 -10.26 -4.61
CA VAL A 52 3.69 -10.19 -5.08
C VAL A 52 3.29 -8.77 -5.47
N ASP A 53 2.38 -8.64 -6.43
CA ASP A 53 1.75 -7.37 -6.82
C ASP A 53 0.21 -7.48 -6.81
N ARG A 54 -0.47 -6.35 -6.69
CA ARG A 54 -1.93 -6.27 -6.79
C ARG A 54 -2.37 -6.67 -8.20
N ALA A 55 -3.24 -7.66 -8.29
CA ALA A 55 -3.79 -8.13 -9.55
C ALA A 55 -4.64 -7.02 -10.19
N GLN A 56 -4.26 -6.58 -11.39
CA GLN A 56 -5.03 -5.59 -12.15
C GLN A 56 -6.22 -6.21 -12.89
N THR A 57 -6.23 -7.53 -13.05
CA THR A 57 -7.31 -8.29 -13.69
C THR A 57 -7.57 -9.58 -12.93
N SER A 58 -8.73 -10.20 -13.18
CA SER A 58 -9.04 -11.54 -12.67
C SER A 58 -8.08 -12.55 -13.32
N SER A 59 -7.00 -12.88 -12.62
CA SER A 59 -6.09 -13.95 -13.03
C SER A 59 -6.67 -15.31 -12.63
N THR A 60 -6.04 -16.38 -13.09
CA THR A 60 -6.52 -17.75 -12.91
C THR A 60 -6.28 -18.31 -11.50
N GLN A 61 -5.42 -17.69 -10.68
CA GLN A 61 -5.12 -18.12 -9.29
C GLN A 61 -4.66 -16.96 -8.38
N PRO A 62 -5.47 -15.90 -8.20
CA PRO A 62 -5.10 -14.85 -7.27
C PRO A 62 -5.28 -15.29 -5.81
N SER A 63 -4.43 -14.76 -4.93
CA SER A 63 -4.63 -14.87 -3.48
C SER A 63 -5.34 -13.63 -2.97
N THR A 64 -6.34 -13.81 -2.10
CA THR A 64 -7.07 -12.69 -1.51
C THR A 64 -6.25 -12.03 -0.41
N ALA A 65 -6.26 -10.70 -0.37
CA ALA A 65 -5.55 -9.92 0.62
C ALA A 65 -6.26 -8.60 0.93
N ILE A 66 -5.87 -7.99 2.04
CA ILE A 66 -6.35 -6.67 2.45
C ILE A 66 -5.29 -5.62 2.15
N PHE A 67 -5.69 -4.56 1.47
CA PHE A 67 -4.85 -3.42 1.10
C PHE A 67 -5.16 -2.24 2.01
N LEU A 68 -4.16 -1.81 2.78
CA LEU A 68 -4.14 -0.52 3.44
C LEU A 68 -3.65 0.51 2.42
N VAL A 69 -4.59 1.22 1.81
CA VAL A 69 -4.28 2.14 0.72
C VAL A 69 -3.87 3.48 1.31
N GLY A 70 -2.61 3.84 1.08
CA GLY A 70 -2.07 5.17 1.30
C GLY A 70 -2.47 6.14 0.20
N ARG A 71 -2.32 7.44 0.47
CA ARG A 71 -2.54 8.46 -0.54
C ARG A 71 -1.46 8.36 -1.63
N ARG A 72 -1.85 8.01 -2.87
CA ARG A 72 -1.01 8.23 -4.06
C ARG A 72 -0.79 9.73 -4.22
N GLY A 73 0.42 10.21 -3.94
CA GLY A 73 0.71 11.64 -3.87
C GLY A 73 1.88 12.00 -4.77
N HIS A 74 1.68 12.94 -5.69
CA HIS A 74 2.77 13.63 -6.38
C HIS A 74 3.72 14.19 -5.31
N ARG A 75 4.95 13.65 -5.29
CA ARG A 75 6.15 14.12 -4.58
C ARG A 75 5.92 15.53 -4.04
N ARG A 76 5.82 15.69 -2.71
CA ARG A 76 5.78 17.02 -2.08
C ARG A 76 6.96 17.79 -2.67
N HIS A 77 6.71 18.75 -3.55
CA HIS A 77 7.78 19.54 -4.16
C HIS A 77 8.57 20.10 -2.98
N LYS A 78 9.87 19.77 -2.94
CA LYS A 78 10.80 20.40 -2.02
C LYS A 78 10.64 21.89 -2.27
N GLN A 79 10.04 22.62 -1.35
CA GLN A 79 10.03 24.07 -1.41
C GLN A 79 11.51 24.44 -1.31
N MET A 80 12.14 24.75 -2.44
CA MET A 80 13.50 25.27 -2.46
C MET A 80 13.40 26.64 -1.80
N ASP A 81 13.93 26.73 -0.59
CA ASP A 81 14.16 28.03 0.02
C ASP A 81 15.07 28.84 -0.91
N PRO A 82 14.68 30.07 -1.32
CA PRO A 82 15.45 30.89 -2.25
C PRO A 82 16.77 31.42 -1.66
N SER A 83 17.19 30.96 -0.49
CA SER A 83 18.39 31.43 0.22
C SER A 83 19.65 30.60 -0.04
N SER A 84 19.62 29.57 -0.89
CA SER A 84 20.80 28.78 -1.24
C SER A 84 21.40 29.17 -2.59
N SER A 85 21.82 30.43 -2.71
CA SER A 85 22.78 30.87 -3.74
C SER A 85 23.86 31.68 -3.03
N THR A 86 24.99 31.03 -2.75
CA THR A 86 26.28 31.66 -2.45
C THR A 86 27.34 30.92 -3.22
#